data_AF-A0A1V5XES3-F1
#
_entry.id   AF-A0A1V5XES3-F1
#
_cell.length_a   1.000
_cell.length_b   1.000
_cell.length_c   1.000
_cell.angle_alpha   90.00
_cell.angle_beta   90.00
_cell.angle_gamma   90.00
#
_symmetry.space_group_name_H-M   'P 1'
#
loop_
_entity.id
_entity.type
_entity.pdbx_description
1 polymer ?
#
loop_
_entity_poly.entity_id
_entity_poly.type
_entity_poly.pdbx_seq_one_letter_code
_entity_poly.pdbx_strand_id
1 'polypeptide(L)'
;MIEKIKSRFDKLDKVSTHILKYGMQLACLLVLAGLILYLMNIYSTDYSIYQSALSKHIVEAAVTIAAEIIIGGLMFDYFSKKYSED
;
A
#
# COMPACT_ATOMS: atom_id res chain seq x y z
N MET A 1 4.27 13.77 -15.40
CA MET A 1 3.15 12.84 -15.13
C MET A 1 2.89 12.70 -13.63
N ILE A 2 3.93 12.44 -12.84
CA ILE A 2 3.86 12.36 -11.36
C ILE A 2 3.30 13.65 -10.73
N GLU A 3 3.69 14.84 -11.19
CA GLU A 3 3.18 16.10 -10.64
C GLU A 3 1.68 16.32 -10.90
N LYS A 4 1.15 15.86 -12.04
CA LYS A 4 -0.29 15.93 -12.34
C LYS A 4 -1.09 15.01 -11.42
N ILE A 5 -0.54 13.84 -11.11
CA ILE A 5 -1.14 12.91 -10.15
C ILE A 5 -1.08 13.56 -8.76
N LYS A 6 0.09 14.04 -8.35
CA LYS A 6 0.27 14.71 -7.06
C LYS A 6 -0.70 15.89 -6.87
N SER A 7 -0.86 16.74 -7.88
CA SER A 7 -1.81 17.87 -7.84
C SER A 7 -3.28 17.44 -7.73
N ARG A 8 -3.67 16.28 -8.28
CA ARG A 8 -5.02 15.72 -8.08
C ARG A 8 -5.18 15.13 -6.68
N PHE A 9 -4.14 14.52 -6.14
CA PHE A 9 -4.14 14.02 -4.76
C PHE A 9 -4.15 15.16 -3.74
N ASP A 10 -3.52 16.30 -4.04
CA ASP A 10 -3.54 17.50 -3.19
C ASP A 10 -4.94 18.13 -3.08
N LYS A 11 -5.83 17.83 -4.04
CA LYS A 11 -7.24 18.26 -4.06
C LYS A 11 -8.20 17.28 -3.38
N LEU A 12 -7.68 16.18 -2.82
CA LEU A 12 -8.46 15.25 -2.02
C LEU A 12 -8.74 15.87 -0.65
N ASP A 13 -9.81 15.42 -0.02
CA ASP A 13 -10.10 15.76 1.35
C ASP A 13 -8.94 15.35 2.29
N LYS A 14 -8.78 16.06 3.42
CA LYS A 14 -7.72 15.79 4.40
C LYS A 14 -7.76 14.36 4.93
N VAL A 15 -8.96 13.78 5.07
CA VAL A 15 -9.12 12.41 5.56
C VAL A 15 -8.67 11.40 4.51
N SER A 16 -9.13 11.56 3.26
CA SER A 16 -8.72 10.71 2.14
C SER A 16 -7.20 10.76 1.91
N THR A 17 -6.62 11.96 1.97
CA THR A 17 -5.16 12.17 1.85
C THR A 17 -4.39 11.42 2.94
N HIS A 18 -4.88 11.43 4.19
CA HIS A 18 -4.25 10.69 5.28
C HIS A 18 -4.38 9.16 5.11
N ILE A 19 -5.55 8.67 4.71
CA ILE A 19 -5.76 7.24 4.45
C ILE A 19 -4.78 6.75 3.38
N LEU A 20 -4.68 7.49 2.28
CA LEU A 20 -3.75 7.19 1.19
C LEU A 20 -2.30 7.24 1.65
N LYS A 21 -1.90 8.28 2.40
CA LYS A 21 -0.51 8.44 2.82
C LYS A 21 -0.09 7.36 3.82
N TYR A 22 -0.85 7.16 4.89
CA TYR A 22 -0.51 6.18 5.93
C TYR A 22 -0.70 4.76 5.45
N GLY A 23 -1.75 4.49 4.69
CA GLY A 23 -1.97 3.18 4.11
C GLY A 23 -0.86 2.81 3.12
N MET A 24 -0.47 3.72 2.23
CA MET A 24 0.63 3.47 1.29
C MET A 24 1.96 3.28 2.02
N GLN A 25 2.20 4.03 3.11
CA GLN A 25 3.38 3.84 3.95
C GLN A 25 3.40 2.44 4.62
N LEU A 26 2.25 1.97 5.10
CA LEU A 26 2.10 0.64 5.69
C LEU A 26 2.32 -0.48 4.65
N ALA A 27 1.74 -0.35 3.46
CA ALA A 27 1.97 -1.29 2.37
C ALA A 27 3.45 -1.34 1.96
N CYS A 28 4.11 -0.18 1.90
CA CYS A 28 5.54 -0.10 1.59
C CYS A 28 6.41 -0.80 2.65
N LEU A 29 6.07 -0.63 3.95
CA LEU A 29 6.72 -1.33 5.04
C LEU A 29 6.54 -2.85 4.95
N LEU A 30 5.35 -3.33 4.58
CA LEU A 30 5.09 -4.76 4.39
C LEU A 30 5.90 -5.34 3.21
N VAL A 31 6.00 -4.61 2.10
CA VAL A 31 6.86 -5.02 0.97
C VAL A 31 8.32 -5.13 1.41
N LEU A 32 8.82 -4.13 2.16
CA LEU A 32 10.18 -4.16 2.70
C LEU A 32 10.39 -5.35 3.64
N ALA A 33 9.44 -5.63 4.52
CA ALA A 33 9.51 -6.78 5.43
C ALA A 33 9.57 -8.11 4.66
N GLY A 34 8.71 -8.28 3.64
CA GLY A 34 8.72 -9.45 2.76
C GLY A 34 10.05 -9.60 2.00
N LEU A 35 10.60 -8.49 1.49
CA LEU A 35 11.90 -8.49 0.80
C LEU A 35 13.05 -8.85 1.73
N ILE A 36 13.08 -8.31 2.96
CA ILE A 36 14.10 -8.65 3.96
C ILE A 36 14.03 -10.14 4.29
N LEU A 37 12.84 -10.69 4.52
CA LEU A 37 12.66 -12.13 4.77
C LEU A 37 13.15 -12.98 3.60
N TYR A 38 12.86 -12.56 2.37
CA TYR A 38 13.34 -13.25 1.17
C TYR A 38 14.88 -13.24 1.09
N LEU A 39 15.51 -12.08 1.33
CA LEU A 39 16.96 -11.94 1.33
C LEU A 39 17.60 -12.75 2.47
N MET A 40 17.04 -12.73 3.67
CA MET A 40 17.55 -13.56 4.77
C MET A 40 17.50 -15.04 4.42
N ASN A 41 16.43 -15.50 3.76
CA ASN A 41 16.30 -16.89 3.35
C ASN A 41 17.25 -17.27 2.20
N ILE A 42 17.55 -16.36 1.26
CA ILE A 42 18.46 -16.65 0.14
C ILE A 42 19.94 -16.66 0.57
N TYR A 43 20.30 -15.83 1.56
CA TYR A 43 21.67 -15.76 2.09
C TYR A 43 21.89 -16.67 3.30
N SER A 44 20.85 -17.33 3.80
CA SER A 44 20.98 -18.37 4.82
C SER A 44 21.61 -19.63 4.21
N THR A 45 22.49 -20.28 4.96
CA THR A 45 23.10 -21.56 4.58
C THR A 45 22.06 -22.67 4.40
N ASP A 46 20.91 -22.57 5.09
CA ASP A 46 19.76 -23.45 4.95
C ASP A 46 18.59 -22.71 4.29
N TYR A 47 18.55 -22.78 2.95
CA TYR A 47 17.42 -22.25 2.18
C TYR A 47 16.14 -23.03 2.50
N SER A 48 15.11 -22.33 2.93
CA SER A 48 13.78 -22.91 3.18
C SER A 48 12.80 -22.51 2.08
N ILE A 49 12.20 -23.50 1.42
CA ILE A 49 11.11 -23.29 0.45
C ILE A 49 9.91 -22.62 1.14
N TYR A 50 9.65 -22.97 2.40
CA TYR A 50 8.56 -22.39 3.17
C TYR A 50 8.76 -20.90 3.43
N GLN A 51 9.96 -20.48 3.86
CA GLN A 51 10.25 -19.06 4.07
C GLN A 51 10.20 -18.27 2.75
N SER A 52 10.66 -18.89 1.65
CA SER A 52 10.55 -18.30 0.31
C SER A 52 9.08 -18.07 -0.08
N ALA A 53 8.21 -19.07 0.09
CA ALA A 53 6.78 -18.95 -0.19
C ALA A 53 6.10 -17.89 0.72
N LEU A 54 6.42 -17.90 2.01
CA LEU A 54 5.89 -16.92 2.96
C LEU A 54 6.28 -15.48 2.59
N SER A 55 7.54 -15.25 2.23
CA SER A 55 8.03 -13.93 1.82
C SER A 55 7.30 -13.41 0.58
N LYS A 56 7.03 -14.28 -0.41
CA LYS A 56 6.25 -13.92 -1.61
C LYS A 56 4.81 -13.58 -1.27
N HIS A 57 4.16 -14.38 -0.43
CA HIS A 57 2.78 -14.11 0.00
C HIS A 57 2.67 -12.79 0.78
N ILE A 58 3.66 -12.43 1.59
CA ILE A 58 3.69 -11.12 2.27
C ILE A 58 3.74 -9.98 1.26
N VAL A 59 4.56 -10.09 0.20
CA VAL A 59 4.64 -9.07 -0.84
C VAL A 59 3.33 -8.99 -1.65
N GLU A 60 2.75 -10.13 -2.03
CA GLU A 60 1.45 -10.18 -2.73
C GLU A 60 0.33 -9.54 -1.91
N ALA A 61 0.26 -9.86 -0.62
CA ALA A 61 -0.70 -9.26 0.30
C ALA A 61 -0.48 -7.75 0.43
N ALA A 62 0.77 -7.30 0.53
CA ALA A 62 1.10 -5.87 0.62
C ALA A 62 0.65 -5.08 -0.62
N VAL A 63 0.83 -5.64 -1.82
CA VAL A 63 0.35 -5.04 -3.06
C VAL A 63 -1.19 -4.98 -3.10
N THR A 64 -1.85 -6.05 -2.63
CA THR A 64 -3.32 -6.09 -2.55
C THR A 64 -3.84 -5.01 -1.60
N ILE A 65 -3.25 -4.91 -0.41
CA ILE A 65 -3.59 -3.87 0.59
C ILE A 65 -3.37 -2.47 0.00
N ALA A 66 -2.28 -2.24 -0.73
CA ALA A 66 -2.04 -0.96 -1.39
C ALA A 66 -3.16 -0.60 -2.37
N ALA A 67 -3.62 -1.56 -3.17
CA ALA A 67 -4.72 -1.36 -4.10
C ALA A 67 -6.03 -1.02 -3.37
N GLU A 68 -6.35 -1.74 -2.30
CA GLU A 68 -7.54 -1.50 -1.47
C GLU A 68 -7.52 -0.11 -0.84
N ILE A 69 -6.37 0.35 -0.34
CA ILE A 69 -6.20 1.70 0.22
C ILE A 69 -6.42 2.77 -0.84
N ILE A 70 -5.90 2.56 -2.06
CA ILE A 70 -6.08 3.51 -3.16
C ILE A 70 -7.56 3.61 -3.53
N ILE A 71 -8.23 2.46 -3.72
CA ILE A 71 -9.64 2.43 -4.09
C ILE A 71 -10.51 3.00 -2.96
N GLY A 72 -10.28 2.56 -1.71
CA GLY A 72 -11.03 2.98 -0.54
C GLY A 72 -10.85 4.47 -0.22
N GLY A 73 -9.62 4.98 -0.31
CA GLY A 73 -9.33 6.41 -0.12
C GLY A 73 -10.04 7.28 -1.17
N LEU A 74 -10.02 6.87 -2.45
CA LEU A 74 -10.70 7.58 -3.53
C LEU A 74 -12.23 7.51 -3.41
N MET A 75 -12.78 6.34 -3.07
CA MET A 75 -14.21 6.20 -2.80
C MET A 75 -14.65 7.09 -1.63
N PHE A 76 -13.85 7.14 -0.56
CA PHE A 76 -14.15 7.98 0.59
C PHE A 76 -14.20 9.46 0.22
N ASP A 77 -13.24 9.95 -0.59
CA ASP A 77 -13.27 11.34 -1.10
C ASP A 77 -14.54 11.61 -1.93
N TYR A 78 -14.91 10.69 -2.81
CA TYR A 78 -16.10 10.81 -3.65
C TYR A 78 -17.38 10.90 -2.83
N PHE A 79 -17.57 9.99 -1.86
CA PHE A 79 -18.74 10.03 -0.99
C PHE A 79 -18.71 11.26 -0.07
N SER A 80 -17.56 11.60 0.51
CA SER A 80 -17.44 12.75 1.40
C SER A 80 -17.80 14.06 0.71
N LYS A 81 -17.41 14.24 -0.56
CA LYS A 81 -17.80 15.41 -1.36
C LYS A 81 -19.28 15.37 -1.71
N LYS A 82 -19.78 14.23 -2.17
CA LYS A 82 -21.19 14.04 -2.54
C LYS A 82 -22.17 14.31 -1.39
N TYR A 83 -21.81 13.96 -0.15
CA TYR A 83 -22.66 14.18 1.03
C TYR A 83 -22.42 15.52 1.74
N SER A 84 -21.42 16.31 1.34
CA SER A 84 -21.21 17.67 1.87
C SER A 84 -21.86 18.76 1.00
N GLU A 85 -22.40 18.41 -0.17
CA GLU A 85 -23.12 19.30 -1.10
C GLU A 85 -24.66 19.23 -0.95
N ASP A 86 -25.18 18.46 0.02
CA ASP A 86 -26.59 18.44 0.49
C ASP A 86 -26.69 19.15 1.85
#